data_AF-A0A4Z2G3V1-F1
#
_entry.id   AF-A0A4Z2G3V1-F1
#
_cell.length_a   1.000
_cell.length_b   1.000
_cell.length_c   1.000
_cell.angle_alpha   90.00
_cell.angle_beta   90.00
_cell.angle_gamma   90.00
#
_symmetry.space_group_name_H-M   'P 1'
#
loop_
_entity.id
_entity.type
_entity.pdbx_description
1 polymer ?
#
loop_
_entity_poly.entity_id
_entity_poly.type
_entity_poly.pdbx_seq_one_letter_code
_entity_poly.pdbx_strand_id
1 'polypeptide(L)'
;MEADCQPPCQNRGSCSRPQTCVCRSGFQGPRCEEVTPEQVYIRDGGALKRVQPGTNPFQKDQPRRRPSERQAIDTARVQTPRPATPRQPV
;
A
#
# COMPACT_ATOMS: atom_id res chain seq x y z
N MET A 1 -24.42 -24.12 31.30
CA MET A 1 -23.51 -24.92 30.45
C MET A 1 -22.28 -24.06 30.29
N GLU A 2 -21.23 -24.34 31.06
CA GLU A 2 -19.97 -23.60 30.98
C GLU A 2 -19.31 -23.98 29.64
N ALA A 3 -18.94 -23.00 28.82
CA ALA A 3 -18.12 -23.26 27.64
C ALA A 3 -16.68 -23.47 28.12
N ASP A 4 -16.30 -24.72 28.32
CA ASP A 4 -14.94 -25.06 28.74
C ASP A 4 -14.04 -25.19 27.52
N CYS A 5 -12.97 -24.39 27.48
CA CYS A 5 -11.93 -24.47 26.46
C CYS A 5 -10.74 -25.20 27.07
N GLN A 6 -10.53 -26.45 26.66
CA GLN A 6 -9.38 -27.25 27.06
C GLN A 6 -8.53 -27.55 25.82
N PRO A 7 -7.28 -27.08 25.73
CA PRO A 7 -6.58 -26.19 26.67
C PRO A 7 -7.08 -24.73 26.62
N PRO A 8 -6.81 -23.91 27.67
CA PRO A 8 -7.41 -22.58 27.81
C PRO A 8 -6.98 -21.62 26.70
N CYS A 9 -7.84 -20.65 26.38
CA CYS A 9 -7.50 -19.56 25.47
C CYS A 9 -6.32 -18.74 26.05
N GLN A 10 -5.36 -18.37 25.22
CA GLN A 10 -4.23 -17.50 25.58
C GLN A 10 -4.61 -16.03 25.46
N ASN A 11 -3.70 -15.14 25.90
CA ASN A 11 -3.81 -13.69 25.72
C ASN A 11 -5.15 -13.06 26.17
N ARG A 12 -5.73 -13.60 27.25
CA ARG A 12 -7.03 -13.16 27.80
C ARG A 12 -8.20 -13.26 26.80
N GLY A 13 -8.15 -14.25 25.91
CA GLY A 13 -9.29 -14.67 25.10
C GLY A 13 -10.39 -15.32 25.94
N SER A 14 -11.62 -15.32 25.44
CA SER A 14 -12.80 -15.85 26.13
C SER A 14 -13.37 -17.07 25.39
N CYS A 15 -13.79 -18.11 26.11
CA CYS A 15 -14.42 -19.27 25.50
C CYS A 15 -15.90 -18.97 25.22
N SER A 16 -16.31 -19.00 23.94
CA SER A 16 -17.72 -18.78 23.56
C SER A 16 -18.49 -20.08 23.34
N ARG A 17 -17.78 -21.12 22.91
CA ARG A 17 -18.29 -22.48 22.65
C ARG A 17 -17.16 -23.46 22.99
N PRO A 18 -17.46 -24.75 23.20
CA PRO A 18 -16.42 -25.76 23.36
C PRO A 18 -15.34 -25.62 22.28
N GLN A 19 -14.08 -25.53 22.70
CA GLN A 19 -12.90 -25.38 21.82
C GLN A 19 -12.89 -24.11 20.92
N THR A 20 -13.78 -23.15 21.13
CA THR A 20 -13.84 -21.91 20.33
C THR A 20 -13.48 -20.69 21.17
N CYS A 21 -12.29 -20.15 20.92
CA CYS A 21 -11.79 -18.95 21.57
C CYS A 21 -12.20 -17.68 20.81
N VAL A 22 -12.69 -16.68 21.55
CA VAL A 22 -12.88 -15.31 21.10
C VAL A 22 -11.66 -14.51 21.51
N CYS A 23 -10.90 -14.04 20.53
CA CYS A 23 -9.64 -13.32 20.75
C CYS A 23 -9.87 -11.82 20.90
N ARG A 24 -9.01 -11.18 21.71
CA ARG A 24 -8.96 -9.72 21.81
C ARG A 24 -8.26 -9.13 20.59
N SER A 25 -8.51 -7.85 20.32
CA SER A 25 -7.80 -7.09 19.30
C SER A 25 -6.29 -7.24 19.48
N GLY A 26 -5.59 -7.53 18.38
CA GLY A 26 -4.16 -7.78 18.42
C GLY A 26 -3.78 -9.25 18.62
N PHE A 27 -4.74 -10.19 18.69
CA PHE A 27 -4.46 -11.62 18.78
C PHE A 27 -5.35 -12.45 17.84
N GLN A 28 -4.79 -13.52 17.29
CA GLN A 28 -5.51 -14.48 16.44
C GLN A 28 -5.03 -15.92 16.68
N GLY A 29 -5.63 -16.86 15.96
CA GLY A 29 -5.35 -18.29 16.07
C GLY A 29 -6.43 -19.03 16.85
N PRO A 30 -6.40 -20.37 16.85
CA PRO A 30 -7.42 -21.21 17.48
C PRO A 30 -7.51 -21.00 18.99
N ARG A 31 -6.44 -20.55 19.63
CA ARG A 31 -6.35 -20.26 21.05
C ARG A 31 -5.89 -18.83 21.33
N CYS A 32 -5.94 -17.93 20.35
CA CYS A 32 -5.42 -16.57 20.48
C CYS A 32 -3.93 -16.51 20.83
N GLU A 33 -3.15 -17.49 20.39
CA GLU A 33 -1.72 -17.61 20.66
C GLU A 33 -0.86 -16.69 19.78
N GLU A 34 -1.38 -16.27 18.62
CA GLU A 34 -0.65 -15.48 17.65
C GLU A 34 -0.89 -13.99 17.86
N VAL A 35 0.17 -13.18 17.89
CA VAL A 35 0.09 -11.72 17.99
C VAL A 35 -0.11 -11.13 16.61
N THR A 36 -1.19 -10.38 16.41
CA THR A 36 -1.45 -9.62 15.19
C THR A 36 -1.18 -8.14 15.43
N PRO A 37 -0.55 -7.42 14.49
CA PRO A 37 -0.43 -5.98 14.60
C PRO A 37 -1.82 -5.34 14.65
N GLU A 38 -1.98 -4.34 15.51
CA GLU A 38 -3.23 -3.58 15.63
C GLU A 38 -3.54 -2.91 14.28
N GLN A 39 -4.77 -3.06 13.80
CA GLN A 39 -5.16 -2.53 12.49
C GLN A 39 -5.58 -1.07 12.64
N VAL A 40 -4.63 -0.15 12.44
CA VAL A 40 -4.92 1.28 12.36
C VAL A 40 -5.51 1.59 10.99
N TYR A 41 -6.70 2.18 10.94
CA TYR A 41 -7.33 2.62 9.70
C TYR A 41 -7.32 4.15 9.61
N ILE A 42 -6.93 4.68 8.44
CA ILE A 42 -6.97 6.10 8.15
C ILE A 42 -8.02 6.33 7.07
N ARG A 43 -8.84 7.37 7.26
CA ARG A 43 -9.82 7.81 6.29
C ARG A 43 -9.13 8.78 5.32
N ASP A 44 -8.96 8.34 4.07
CA ASP A 44 -8.27 9.09 3.01
C ASP A 44 -9.24 9.30 1.85
N GLY A 45 -9.72 10.54 1.67
CA GLY A 45 -10.59 10.90 0.55
C GLY A 45 -11.90 10.10 0.44
N GLY A 46 -12.43 9.59 1.56
CA GLY A 46 -13.66 8.79 1.59
C GLY A 46 -13.44 7.26 1.59
N ALA A 47 -12.21 6.79 1.39
CA ALA A 47 -11.85 5.38 1.54
C ALA A 47 -11.19 5.11 2.91
N LEU A 48 -11.50 3.97 3.52
CA LEU A 48 -10.77 3.47 4.69
C LEU A 48 -9.55 2.66 4.22
N LYS A 49 -8.36 3.11 4.59
CA LYS A 49 -7.10 2.45 4.22
C LYS A 49 -6.45 1.91 5.49
N ARG A 50 -6.10 0.62 5.49
CA ARG A 50 -5.36 -0.02 6.58
C ARG A 50 -3.90 0.44 6.52
N VAL A 51 -3.40 0.99 7.63
CA VAL A 51 -1.98 1.31 7.77
C VAL A 51 -1.21 0.02 7.94
N GLN A 52 -0.19 -0.18 7.11
CA GLN A 52 0.72 -1.30 7.26
C GLN A 52 1.90 -0.88 8.13
N PRO A 53 2.33 -1.74 9.07
CA PRO A 53 3.55 -1.50 9.84
C PRO A 53 4.73 -1.22 8.89
N GLY A 54 5.49 -0.15 9.16
CA GLY A 54 6.65 0.23 8.34
C GLY A 54 6.34 1.03 7.07
N THR A 55 5.08 1.42 6.83
CA THR A 55 4.72 2.33 5.74
C THR A 55 4.28 3.69 6.29
N ASN A 56 4.60 4.78 5.60
CA ASN A 56 4.07 6.09 5.96
C ASN A 56 2.82 6.38 5.11
N PRO A 57 1.62 6.37 5.71
CA PRO A 57 0.36 6.57 4.98
C PRO A 57 0.24 7.96 4.33
N PHE A 58 1.05 8.94 4.76
CA PHE A 58 1.10 10.30 4.20
C PHE A 58 2.09 10.46 3.04
N GLN A 59 2.90 9.43 2.74
CA GLN A 59 3.71 9.42 1.52
C GLN A 59 2.76 9.20 0.35
N LYS A 60 2.18 10.30 -0.13
CA LYS A 60 1.33 10.35 -1.31
C LYS A 60 2.17 9.78 -2.45
N ASP A 61 1.85 8.54 -2.87
CA ASP A 61 2.46 7.89 -4.02
C ASP A 61 2.53 8.92 -5.13
N GLN A 62 3.73 9.43 -5.41
CA GLN A 62 3.92 10.39 -6.48
C GLN A 62 3.40 9.65 -7.70
N PRO A 63 2.37 10.16 -8.40
CA PRO A 63 1.72 9.41 -9.46
C PRO A 63 2.83 8.96 -10.39
N ARG A 64 3.02 7.64 -10.43
CA ARG A 64 4.08 6.98 -11.17
C ARG A 64 3.90 7.41 -12.62
N ARG A 65 4.57 8.50 -13.01
CA ARG A 65 4.52 9.07 -14.36
C ARG A 65 4.74 7.88 -15.28
N ARG A 66 3.75 7.53 -16.11
CA ARG A 66 3.90 6.45 -17.08
C ARG A 66 5.22 6.70 -17.81
N PRO A 67 6.15 5.73 -17.85
CA PRO A 67 7.41 5.91 -18.56
C PRO A 67 7.22 6.24 -20.05
N SER A 68 6.04 5.98 -20.60
CA SER A 68 5.76 6.03 -22.05
C SER A 68 5.52 7.43 -22.64
N GLU A 69 5.49 8.52 -21.86
CA GLU A 69 5.19 9.87 -22.39
C GLU A 69 6.41 10.81 -22.45
N ARG A 70 7.63 10.26 -22.37
CA ARG A 70 8.87 11.07 -22.43
C ARG A 70 9.77 10.84 -23.64
N GLN A 71 9.30 10.13 -24.67
CA GLN A 71 10.07 9.88 -25.89
C GLN A 71 9.44 10.43 -27.18
N ALA A 72 8.31 11.15 -27.13
CA ALA A 72 7.59 11.59 -28.34
C ALA A 72 7.68 13.09 -28.66
N ILE A 73 8.56 13.85 -28.00
CA ILE A 73 8.68 15.31 -28.24
C ILE A 73 10.08 15.79 -28.64
N ASP A 74 11.08 14.91 -28.72
CA ASP A 74 12.46 15.32 -29.04
C ASP A 74 12.87 15.11 -30.51
N THR A 75 12.13 14.31 -31.29
CA THR A 75 12.44 14.04 -32.70
C THR A 75 11.83 15.01 -33.71
N ALA A 76 11.07 16.01 -33.26
CA ALA A 76 10.37 16.96 -34.15
C ALA A 76 11.04 18.34 -34.28
N ARG A 77 12.24 18.57 -33.72
CA ARG A 77 12.90 19.90 -33.79
C ARG A 77 14.27 19.93 -34.48
N VAL A 78 14.66 18.90 -35.21
CA VAL A 78 15.87 18.93 -36.03
C VAL A 78 15.59 18.30 -37.39
N GLN A 79 15.02 19.09 -38.31
CA GLN A 79 15.19 18.96 -39.76
C GLN A 79 14.44 20.10 -40.49
N THR A 80 14.96 21.32 -40.37
CA THR A 80 14.76 22.32 -41.43
C THR A 80 16.13 22.57 -42.07
N PRO A 81 16.37 22.14 -43.32
CA PRO A 81 17.60 22.47 -44.03
C PRO A 81 17.69 23.99 -44.22
N ARG A 82 18.82 24.58 -43.84
CA ARG A 82 19.11 26.00 -44.10
C ARG A 82 19.47 26.17 -45.58
N PRO A 83 18.82 27.04 -46.36
CA PRO A 83 19.29 27.34 -47.72
C PRO A 83 20.60 28.13 -47.64
N ALA A 84 21.65 27.63 -48.31
CA ALA A 84 22.95 28.29 -48.39
C ALA A 84 22.92 29.38 -49.46
N THR A 85 23.08 30.64 -49.06
CA THR A 85 23.31 31.77 -49.97
C THR A 85 24.76 31.76 -50.47
N PRO A 86 25.02 31.83 -51.79
CA PRO A 86 26.36 31.78 -52.35
C PRO A 86 27.11 33.11 -52.11
N ARG A 87 28.41 32.99 -51.83
CA ARG A 87 29.34 34.12 -51.64
C ARG A 87 29.55 34.87 -52.95
N GLN A 88 29.46 36.21 -52.92
CA GLN A 88 29.92 37.08 -54.02
C GLN A 88 31.40 37.46 -53.82
N PRO A 89 32.21 37.57 -54.89
CA PRO A 89 33.59 38.05 -54.84
C PRO A 89 33.69 39.55 -55.19
N VAL A 90 34.50 40.31 -54.44
CA VAL A 90 35.12 41.59 -54.82
C VAL A 90 36.55 41.60 -54.30
#